data_AF-A0A401MGN3-F1
#
_entry.id   AF-A0A401MGN3-F1
#
_cell.length_a   1.000
_cell.length_b   1.000
_cell.length_c   1.000
_cell.angle_alpha   90.00
_cell.angle_beta   90.00
_cell.angle_gamma   90.00
#
_symmetry.space_group_name_H-M   'P 1'
#
loop_
_entity.id
_entity.type
_entity.pdbx_description
1 polymer ?
#
loop_
_entity_poly.entity_id
_entity_poly.type
_entity_poly.pdbx_seq_one_letter_code
_entity_poly.pdbx_strand_id
1 'polypeptide(L)'
;MCAVVLPLAVASAGQVGDEDHSAVRPAARDAAGDSVRPSVRPSPQGDPKAPSAVPTRSPLLLGLGLATAARCGPELTSPDGIEAQTCVLTQGEDTWARTYHRNATGDALDSVLSLMGPGGRTVQMHCALGAEDEPGTCETPRERTRGNLDGYTAVAEFARAGDGPLLLRSGSNSEELTGDTVA
;
A
#
# COMPACT_ATOMS: atom_id res chain seq x y z
N MET A 1 9.30 -52.63 -13.33
CA MET A 1 8.01 -52.03 -12.92
C MET A 1 7.93 -52.13 -11.41
N CYS A 2 8.11 -51.02 -10.68
CA CYS A 2 7.87 -50.94 -9.25
C CYS A 2 6.85 -49.83 -9.02
N ALA A 3 5.71 -50.21 -8.42
CA ALA A 3 4.58 -49.33 -8.17
C ALA A 3 4.86 -48.41 -6.98
N VAL A 4 4.58 -47.13 -7.16
CA VAL A 4 4.63 -46.08 -6.14
C VAL A 4 3.22 -45.94 -5.55
N VAL A 5 3.09 -45.96 -4.23
CA VAL A 5 1.86 -45.63 -3.52
C VAL A 5 2.15 -44.47 -2.55
N LEU A 6 1.62 -43.28 -2.87
CA LEU A 6 1.58 -42.12 -1.98
C LEU A 6 0.28 -42.15 -1.15
N PRO A 7 0.31 -41.82 0.15
CA PRO A 7 -0.90 -41.55 0.92
C PRO A 7 -1.44 -40.14 0.65
N LEU A 8 -2.76 -40.08 0.43
CA LEU A 8 -3.58 -38.89 0.18
C LEU A 8 -4.00 -38.20 1.49
N ALA A 9 -3.83 -36.86 1.51
CA ALA A 9 -4.62 -35.75 2.08
C ALA A 9 -5.46 -35.88 3.37
N VAL A 10 -5.49 -34.80 4.17
CA VAL A 10 -6.73 -34.01 4.43
C VAL A 10 -6.36 -32.63 4.99
N ALA A 11 -6.96 -31.58 4.42
CA ALA A 11 -6.98 -30.21 4.93
C ALA A 11 -8.36 -29.93 5.54
N SER A 12 -8.41 -29.28 6.70
CA SER A 12 -9.66 -28.91 7.38
C SER A 12 -9.98 -27.43 7.12
N ALA A 13 -11.08 -27.16 6.41
CA ALA A 13 -11.66 -25.82 6.25
C ALA A 13 -12.84 -25.64 7.22
N GLY A 14 -12.81 -24.56 8.02
CA GLY A 14 -13.84 -24.21 9.01
C GLY A 14 -14.89 -23.25 8.45
N GLN A 15 -16.00 -23.84 8.03
CA GLN A 15 -17.43 -23.45 8.17
C GLN A 15 -17.85 -21.96 8.20
N VAL A 16 -18.56 -21.63 7.12
CA VAL A 16 -19.53 -20.55 6.89
C VAL A 16 -20.68 -20.59 7.90
N GLY A 17 -21.11 -19.42 8.37
CA GLY A 17 -22.41 -19.23 9.03
C GLY A 17 -23.23 -18.23 8.24
N ASP A 18 -24.41 -18.64 7.80
CA ASP A 18 -25.35 -17.81 7.05
C ASP A 18 -26.79 -18.09 7.52
N GLU A 19 -27.60 -17.01 7.47
CA GLU A 19 -29.07 -16.94 7.43
C GLU A 19 -29.83 -17.36 8.74
N ASP A 20 -31.01 -16.85 9.13
CA ASP A 20 -32.06 -16.15 8.41
C ASP A 20 -33.10 -15.54 9.40
N HIS A 21 -33.51 -14.30 9.12
CA HIS A 21 -34.86 -13.71 9.08
C HIS A 21 -35.92 -13.80 10.22
N SER A 22 -36.42 -12.58 10.49
CA SER A 22 -37.83 -12.13 10.43
C SER A 22 -38.83 -12.33 11.58
N ALA A 23 -39.49 -11.19 11.85
CA ALA A 23 -40.94 -10.99 11.97
C ALA A 23 -41.55 -10.71 13.36
N VAL A 24 -41.94 -9.44 13.50
CA VAL A 24 -43.27 -8.93 13.93
C VAL A 24 -43.56 -8.72 15.43
N ARG A 25 -43.98 -7.46 15.68
CA ARG A 25 -44.49 -6.75 16.90
C ARG A 25 -45.84 -7.37 17.40
N PRO A 26 -46.60 -6.83 18.40
CA PRO A 26 -46.45 -5.58 19.18
C PRO A 26 -46.84 -5.64 20.68
N ALA A 27 -46.58 -4.55 21.41
CA ALA A 27 -47.48 -4.07 22.47
C ALA A 27 -47.31 -2.55 22.67
N ALA A 28 -48.43 -1.84 22.59
CA ALA A 28 -48.59 -0.41 22.82
C ALA A 28 -48.74 -0.10 24.31
N ARG A 29 -48.46 1.15 24.71
CA ARG A 29 -49.43 2.00 25.42
C ARG A 29 -48.99 3.46 25.49
N ASP A 30 -50.02 4.29 25.48
CA ASP A 30 -50.10 5.71 25.16
C ASP A 30 -49.69 6.65 26.31
N ALA A 31 -49.27 7.87 25.94
CA ALA A 31 -49.60 9.07 26.71
C ALA A 31 -49.53 10.34 25.82
N ALA A 32 -50.72 10.90 25.54
CA ALA A 32 -51.13 12.31 25.33
C ALA A 32 -50.10 13.32 24.79
N GLY A 33 -50.32 13.98 23.64
CA GLY A 33 -51.21 15.16 23.47
C GLY A 33 -50.31 16.41 23.40
N ASP A 34 -50.45 17.43 22.58
CA ASP A 34 -51.53 18.01 21.78
C ASP A 34 -50.89 18.87 20.66
N SER A 35 -51.70 19.23 19.68
CA SER A 35 -51.38 19.86 18.40
C SER A 35 -50.89 21.32 18.50
N VAL A 36 -50.18 21.80 17.48
CA VAL A 36 -50.50 23.02 16.68
C VAL A 36 -49.34 23.31 15.69
N ARG A 37 -49.67 23.35 14.40
CA ARG A 37 -48.84 23.92 13.31
C ARG A 37 -48.94 25.46 13.32
N PRO A 38 -47.98 26.20 12.75
CA PRO A 38 -48.22 26.65 11.37
C PRO A 38 -46.99 26.62 10.46
N SER A 39 -47.25 26.40 9.17
CA SER A 39 -46.33 26.62 8.06
C SER A 39 -46.19 28.12 7.75
N VAL A 40 -44.96 28.63 7.69
CA VAL A 40 -44.59 29.82 6.89
C VAL A 40 -43.12 29.65 6.43
N ARG A 41 -42.88 29.64 5.12
CA ARG A 41 -41.59 29.91 4.44
C ARG A 41 -41.52 31.43 4.16
N PRO A 42 -40.35 32.12 4.05
CA PRO A 42 -39.29 31.81 3.08
C PRO A 42 -37.83 32.10 3.49
N SER A 43 -36.88 31.57 2.71
CA SER A 43 -35.43 31.80 2.79
C SER A 43 -35.05 33.24 2.43
N PRO A 44 -33.81 33.66 2.80
CA PRO A 44 -32.89 34.11 1.76
C PRO A 44 -31.44 33.61 1.92
N GLN A 45 -30.89 33.20 0.77
CA GLN A 45 -29.51 33.30 0.26
C GLN A 45 -28.32 33.55 1.21
N GLY A 46 -27.28 32.72 1.03
CA GLY A 46 -25.93 33.22 0.73
C GLY A 46 -24.77 32.79 1.65
N ASP A 47 -24.19 31.61 1.37
CA ASP A 47 -22.75 31.24 1.40
C ASP A 47 -21.89 31.40 2.70
N PRO A 48 -20.71 30.76 2.86
CA PRO A 48 -19.99 29.79 2.02
C PRO A 48 -19.44 28.53 2.78
N LYS A 49 -18.90 27.59 2.01
CA LYS A 49 -17.70 26.77 2.33
C LYS A 49 -17.82 25.64 3.37
N ALA A 50 -18.08 24.43 2.86
CA ALA A 50 -17.45 23.22 3.39
C ALA A 50 -16.93 22.39 2.20
N PRO A 51 -15.61 22.28 1.98
CA PRO A 51 -15.12 21.26 1.07
C PRO A 51 -15.44 19.90 1.70
N SER A 52 -16.21 19.09 0.96
CA SER A 52 -16.30 17.65 1.23
C SER A 52 -14.88 17.11 1.27
N ALA A 53 -14.46 16.64 2.44
CA ALA A 53 -13.23 15.89 2.58
C ALA A 53 -13.39 14.64 1.72
N VAL A 54 -12.77 14.67 0.54
CA VAL A 54 -12.41 13.45 -0.19
C VAL A 54 -11.67 12.58 0.83
N PRO A 55 -12.02 11.29 0.98
CA PRO A 55 -11.25 10.44 1.87
C PRO A 55 -9.84 10.40 1.28
N THR A 56 -8.90 11.10 1.94
CA THR A 56 -7.49 10.98 1.68
C THR A 56 -7.20 9.49 1.79
N ARG A 57 -6.99 8.86 0.62
CA ARG A 57 -6.42 7.53 0.52
C ARG A 57 -5.19 7.59 1.43
N SER A 58 -5.31 6.96 2.59
CA SER A 58 -4.27 7.05 3.60
C SER A 58 -2.99 6.61 2.91
N PRO A 59 -1.89 7.41 2.96
CA PRO A 59 -0.63 6.91 2.45
C PRO A 59 -0.39 5.63 3.23
N LEU A 60 -0.26 4.54 2.49
CA LEU A 60 -0.18 3.20 3.03
C LEU A 60 1.05 3.17 3.96
N LEU A 61 0.86 3.47 5.24
CA LEU A 61 1.76 3.07 6.33
C LEU A 61 1.74 1.53 6.50
N LEU A 62 1.23 0.80 5.50
CA LEU A 62 1.06 -0.65 5.41
C LEU A 62 2.41 -1.35 5.29
N GLY A 63 3.19 -1.33 6.36
CA GLY A 63 4.30 -2.27 6.49
C GLY A 63 5.61 -1.70 6.99
N LEU A 64 5.66 -0.48 7.55
CA LEU A 64 6.86 0.02 8.26
C LEU A 64 7.21 -0.79 9.54
N GLY A 65 6.67 -2.02 9.67
CA GLY A 65 6.85 -2.96 10.77
C GLY A 65 8.23 -2.88 11.38
N LEU A 66 8.24 -2.42 12.64
CA LEU A 66 9.39 -2.34 13.54
C LEU A 66 10.61 -1.54 13.03
N ALA A 67 10.58 -0.89 11.87
CA ALA A 67 11.67 -0.04 11.42
C ALA A 67 11.69 1.25 12.27
N THR A 68 12.80 1.49 12.97
CA THR A 68 12.99 2.68 13.81
C THR A 68 13.09 3.97 13.00
N ALA A 69 13.42 3.88 11.71
CA ALA A 69 13.27 4.98 10.75
C ALA A 69 13.09 4.45 9.32
N ALA A 70 12.34 5.19 8.51
CA ALA A 70 12.14 4.92 7.09
C ALA A 70 12.19 6.22 6.29
N ARG A 71 12.89 6.18 5.15
CA ARG A 71 12.89 7.25 4.15
C ARG A 71 12.37 6.67 2.83
N CYS A 72 11.12 6.99 2.53
CA CYS A 72 10.46 6.56 1.31
C CYS A 72 10.41 7.70 0.30
N GLY A 73 10.44 7.32 -0.98
CA GLY A 73 10.06 8.23 -2.05
C GLY A 73 8.57 8.18 -2.36
N PRO A 74 8.13 8.93 -3.38
CA PRO A 74 6.74 8.89 -3.81
C PRO A 74 6.35 7.50 -4.32
N GLU A 75 5.06 7.21 -4.23
CA GLU A 75 4.47 6.10 -4.99
C GLU A 75 4.40 6.51 -6.47
N LEU A 76 4.95 5.66 -7.34
CA LEU A 76 4.97 5.89 -8.78
C LEU A 76 4.20 4.77 -9.49
N THR A 77 3.54 5.12 -10.58
CA THR A 77 2.83 4.19 -11.45
C THR A 77 3.32 4.35 -12.88
N SER A 78 3.69 3.25 -13.52
CA SER A 78 4.02 3.24 -14.96
C SER A 78 2.75 3.27 -15.83
N PRO A 79 2.86 3.72 -17.09
CA PRO A 79 1.76 3.59 -18.06
C PRO A 79 1.27 2.15 -18.26
N ASP A 80 2.17 1.17 -18.10
CA ASP A 80 1.89 -0.26 -18.27
C ASP A 80 1.20 -0.90 -17.06
N GLY A 81 1.13 -0.22 -15.90
CA GLY A 81 0.39 -0.70 -14.73
C GLY A 81 1.22 -1.34 -13.61
N ILE A 82 2.56 -1.25 -13.64
CA ILE A 82 3.37 -1.50 -12.43
C ILE A 82 3.33 -0.25 -11.52
N GLU A 83 3.00 -0.45 -10.26
CA GLU A 83 3.03 0.55 -9.18
C GLU A 83 4.14 0.20 -8.19
N ALA A 84 4.90 1.20 -7.70
CA ALA A 84 5.93 0.95 -6.70
C ALA A 84 6.27 2.16 -5.81
N GLN A 85 6.55 1.87 -4.54
CA GLN A 85 7.16 2.79 -3.59
C GLN A 85 8.42 2.16 -2.98
N THR A 86 9.54 2.87 -3.09
CA THR A 86 10.84 2.41 -2.59
C THR A 86 11.25 3.17 -1.33
N CYS A 87 11.76 2.45 -0.33
CA CYS A 87 12.19 2.98 0.94
C CYS A 87 13.58 2.49 1.33
N VAL A 88 14.34 3.33 2.02
CA VAL A 88 15.45 2.90 2.88
C VAL A 88 14.93 2.78 4.31
N LEU A 89 15.21 1.67 4.98
CA LEU A 89 14.77 1.38 6.34
C LEU A 89 15.96 1.14 7.27
N THR A 90 15.78 1.46 8.54
CA THR A 90 16.72 1.12 9.60
C THR A 90 16.02 0.48 10.79
N GLN A 91 16.68 -0.50 11.38
CA GLN A 91 16.26 -1.13 12.63
C GLN A 91 17.50 -1.49 13.43
N GLY A 92 17.60 -0.95 14.64
CA GLY A 92 18.79 -1.17 15.47
C GLY A 92 20.05 -0.68 14.75
N GLU A 93 20.96 -1.61 14.45
CA GLU A 93 22.24 -1.32 13.81
C GLU A 93 22.28 -1.71 12.32
N ASP A 94 21.11 -2.03 11.75
CA ASP A 94 20.98 -2.52 10.39
C ASP A 94 20.23 -1.53 9.48
N THR A 95 20.64 -1.48 8.21
CA THR A 95 20.01 -0.75 7.12
C THR A 95 19.72 -1.69 5.95
N TRP A 96 18.56 -1.53 5.32
CA TRP A 96 18.19 -2.24 4.10
C TRP A 96 17.27 -1.38 3.23
N ALA A 97 17.12 -1.76 1.96
CA ALA A 97 16.09 -1.22 1.09
C ALA A 97 14.89 -2.16 1.03
N ARG A 98 13.70 -1.59 0.86
CA ARG A 98 12.46 -2.31 0.55
C ARG A 98 11.70 -1.57 -0.54
N THR A 99 11.17 -2.30 -1.50
CA THR A 99 10.16 -1.79 -2.43
C THR A 99 8.84 -2.53 -2.23
N TYR A 100 7.78 -1.77 -2.05
CA TYR A 100 6.40 -2.25 -2.16
C TYR A 100 5.94 -2.09 -3.59
N HIS A 101 5.17 -3.04 -4.10
CA HIS A 101 4.74 -3.02 -5.50
C HIS A 101 3.38 -3.69 -5.71
N ARG A 102 2.73 -3.35 -6.83
CA ARG A 102 1.56 -4.04 -7.40
C ARG A 102 1.75 -4.19 -8.91
N ASN A 103 1.55 -5.39 -9.43
CA ASN A 103 1.73 -5.68 -10.85
C ASN A 103 0.37 -5.86 -11.54
N ALA A 104 -0.18 -4.77 -12.08
CA ALA A 104 -1.39 -4.82 -12.91
C ALA A 104 -1.08 -4.97 -14.41
N THR A 105 0.16 -5.28 -14.79
CA THR A 105 0.54 -5.42 -16.21
C THR A 105 -0.05 -6.68 -16.87
N GLY A 106 -0.40 -7.69 -16.07
CA GLY A 106 -0.86 -9.00 -16.54
C GLY A 106 0.27 -9.94 -17.03
N ASP A 107 1.52 -9.49 -16.98
CA ASP A 107 2.72 -10.26 -17.34
C ASP A 107 3.68 -10.38 -16.15
N ALA A 108 4.51 -11.41 -16.15
CA ALA A 108 5.61 -11.49 -15.19
C ALA A 108 6.68 -10.42 -15.48
N LEU A 109 7.24 -9.84 -14.41
CA LEU A 109 8.27 -8.80 -14.50
C LEU A 109 9.54 -9.21 -13.74
N ASP A 110 10.67 -8.70 -14.20
CA ASP A 110 11.93 -8.74 -13.46
C ASP A 110 12.11 -7.42 -12.70
N SER A 111 12.57 -7.50 -11.45
CA SER A 111 12.91 -6.33 -10.65
C SER A 111 14.30 -6.42 -10.05
N VAL A 112 15.00 -5.29 -10.03
CA VAL A 112 16.26 -5.13 -9.30
C VAL A 112 16.10 -4.01 -8.28
N LEU A 113 16.28 -4.35 -7.01
CA LEU A 113 16.34 -3.40 -5.91
C LEU A 113 17.80 -3.16 -5.52
N SER A 114 18.25 -1.92 -5.64
CA SER A 114 19.60 -1.48 -5.27
C SER A 114 19.56 -0.57 -4.04
N LEU A 115 20.33 -0.91 -3.01
CA LEU A 115 20.67 -0.03 -1.89
C LEU A 115 22.08 0.52 -2.09
N MET A 116 22.21 1.82 -2.25
CA MET A 116 23.49 2.52 -2.33
C MET A 116 23.75 3.23 -1.01
N GLY A 117 24.97 3.13 -0.51
CA GLY A 117 25.35 3.67 0.79
C GLY A 117 26.74 4.33 0.82
N PRO A 118 27.14 4.88 1.97
CA PRO A 118 28.35 5.66 2.11
C PRO A 118 29.62 4.91 1.67
N GLY A 119 30.53 5.63 0.99
CA GLY A 119 31.76 5.05 0.46
C GLY A 119 31.57 4.23 -0.82
N GLY A 120 30.50 4.48 -1.58
CA GLY A 120 30.24 3.84 -2.87
C GLY A 120 29.82 2.37 -2.77
N ARG A 121 29.33 1.93 -1.61
CA ARG A 121 28.84 0.55 -1.45
C ARG A 121 27.48 0.41 -2.11
N THR A 122 27.26 -0.72 -2.76
CA THR A 122 25.96 -1.09 -3.33
C THR A 122 25.64 -2.52 -2.96
N VAL A 123 24.40 -2.75 -2.51
CA VAL A 123 23.80 -4.07 -2.27
C VAL A 123 22.61 -4.20 -3.20
N GLN A 124 22.48 -5.33 -3.88
CA GLN A 124 21.39 -5.57 -4.82
C GLN A 124 20.58 -6.81 -4.45
N MET A 125 19.30 -6.78 -4.80
CA MET A 125 18.40 -7.93 -4.76
C MET A 125 17.65 -8.02 -6.08
N HIS A 126 17.62 -9.21 -6.67
CA HIS A 126 16.79 -9.51 -7.84
C HIS A 126 15.51 -10.20 -7.39
N CYS A 127 14.37 -9.70 -7.82
CA CYS A 127 13.05 -10.20 -7.45
C CYS A 127 12.24 -10.48 -8.72
N ALA A 128 11.62 -11.65 -8.79
CA ALA A 128 10.65 -11.98 -9.83
C ALA A 128 9.25 -11.61 -9.36
N LEU A 129 8.49 -10.90 -10.20
CA LEU A 129 7.12 -10.51 -9.93
C LEU A 129 6.18 -11.38 -10.76
N GLY A 130 5.20 -11.98 -10.09
CA GLY A 130 4.11 -12.69 -10.75
C GLY A 130 3.19 -11.74 -11.52
N ALA A 131 2.37 -12.28 -12.42
CA ALA A 131 1.41 -11.52 -13.22
C ALA A 131 0.14 -11.08 -12.45
N GLU A 132 0.03 -11.45 -11.18
CA GLU A 132 -1.13 -11.16 -10.33
C GLU A 132 -1.05 -9.73 -9.79
N ASP A 133 -2.20 -9.03 -9.77
CA ASP A 133 -2.35 -7.71 -9.14
C ASP A 133 -2.54 -7.81 -7.62
N GLU A 134 -1.59 -8.50 -6.98
CA GLU A 134 -1.51 -8.61 -5.53
C GLU A 134 -0.36 -7.75 -4.98
N PRO A 135 -0.50 -7.16 -3.78
CA PRO A 135 0.60 -6.45 -3.13
C PRO A 135 1.80 -7.36 -2.91
N GLY A 136 2.96 -6.91 -3.36
CA GLY A 136 4.23 -7.59 -3.16
C GLY A 136 5.26 -6.73 -2.42
N THR A 137 6.33 -7.38 -1.98
CA THR A 137 7.49 -6.70 -1.37
C THR A 137 8.78 -7.38 -1.81
N CYS A 138 9.82 -6.57 -2.08
CA CYS A 138 11.18 -7.02 -2.34
C CYS A 138 12.14 -6.27 -1.41
N GLU A 139 13.12 -6.97 -0.83
CA GLU A 139 14.06 -6.40 0.15
C GLU A 139 15.51 -6.77 -0.17
N THR A 140 16.45 -5.85 0.08
CA THR A 140 17.87 -6.22 0.11
C THR A 140 18.20 -6.97 1.40
N PRO A 141 19.30 -7.75 1.42
CA PRO A 141 19.90 -8.19 2.68
C PRO A 141 20.12 -7.01 3.63
N ARG A 142 19.95 -7.26 4.93
CA ARG A 142 20.21 -6.29 5.98
C ARG A 142 21.70 -6.20 6.23
N GLU A 143 22.23 -4.99 6.20
CA GLU A 143 23.65 -4.71 6.40
C GLU A 143 23.86 -3.72 7.54
N ARG A 144 25.03 -3.79 8.17
CA ARG A 144 25.38 -2.88 9.25
C ARG A 144 25.38 -1.43 8.78
N THR A 145 24.61 -0.59 9.48
CA THR A 145 24.56 0.85 9.23
C THR A 145 25.93 1.47 9.44
N ARG A 146 26.33 2.30 8.48
CA ARG A 146 27.52 3.17 8.53
C ARG A 146 27.12 4.59 8.22
N GLY A 147 27.46 5.53 9.11
CA GLY A 147 27.09 6.94 8.93
C GLY A 147 25.60 7.18 9.10
N ASN A 148 25.13 8.34 8.64
CA ASN A 148 23.72 8.73 8.70
C ASN A 148 22.91 8.09 7.55
N LEU A 149 21.62 7.86 7.80
CA LEU A 149 20.64 7.37 6.85
C LEU A 149 20.54 8.25 5.59
N ASP A 150 20.84 9.54 5.70
CA ASP A 150 20.84 10.46 4.55
C ASP A 150 21.93 10.17 3.51
N GLY A 151 22.95 9.39 3.89
CA GLY A 151 23.96 8.87 2.97
C GLY A 151 23.51 7.61 2.23
N TYR A 152 22.29 7.13 2.45
CA TYR A 152 21.72 5.96 1.78
C TYR A 152 20.63 6.38 0.80
N THR A 153 20.61 5.71 -0.35
CA THR A 153 19.54 5.82 -1.35
C THR A 153 19.17 4.43 -1.83
N ALA A 154 17.91 4.24 -2.17
CA ALA A 154 17.44 3.00 -2.78
C ALA A 154 16.72 3.28 -4.09
N VAL A 155 16.89 2.38 -5.05
CA VAL A 155 16.22 2.42 -6.34
C VAL A 155 15.74 1.01 -6.69
N ALA A 156 14.46 0.88 -7.03
CA ALA A 156 13.88 -0.30 -7.65
C ALA A 156 13.65 -0.04 -9.13
N GLU A 157 14.16 -0.93 -9.98
CA GLU A 157 13.92 -0.94 -11.42
C GLU A 157 13.06 -2.15 -11.77
N PHE A 158 12.02 -1.95 -12.57
CA PHE A 158 11.08 -2.98 -13.01
C PHE A 158 11.09 -3.05 -14.54
N ALA A 159 11.32 -4.23 -15.09
CA ALA A 159 11.41 -4.48 -16.51
C ALA A 159 10.55 -5.68 -16.90
N ARG A 160 10.20 -5.77 -18.19
CA ARG A 160 9.62 -7.00 -18.75
C ARG A 160 10.61 -8.14 -18.56
N ALA A 161 10.10 -9.34 -18.26
CA ALA A 161 10.93 -10.51 -18.03
C ALA A 161 11.89 -10.80 -19.20
N GLY A 162 13.10 -11.26 -18.91
CA GLY A 162 14.08 -11.67 -19.92
C GLY A 162 14.77 -10.50 -20.63
N ASP A 163 15.30 -9.55 -19.85
CA ASP A 163 16.03 -8.36 -20.33
C ASP A 163 15.20 -7.45 -21.25
N GLY A 164 13.89 -7.41 -21.02
CA GLY A 164 12.99 -6.54 -21.78
C GLY A 164 13.06 -5.07 -21.35
N PRO A 165 12.22 -4.20 -21.93
CA PRO A 165 12.26 -2.77 -21.66
C PRO A 165 11.96 -2.45 -20.18
N LEU A 166 12.63 -1.41 -19.67
CA LEU A 166 12.35 -0.81 -18.37
C LEU A 166 10.96 -0.15 -18.40
N LEU A 167 10.13 -0.47 -17.42
CA LEU A 167 8.77 0.07 -17.27
C LEU A 167 8.70 1.15 -16.19
N LEU A 168 9.42 0.94 -15.09
CA LEU A 168 9.38 1.84 -13.95
C LEU A 168 10.72 1.87 -13.22
N ARG A 169 11.10 3.07 -12.78
CA ARG A 169 12.19 3.30 -11.83
C ARG A 169 11.66 4.08 -10.63
N SER A 170 11.61 3.44 -9.47
CA SER A 170 11.13 4.01 -8.20
C SER A 170 12.31 4.26 -7.27
N GLY A 171 12.43 5.49 -6.75
CA GLY A 171 13.52 5.92 -5.87
C GLY A 171 13.04 6.18 -4.45
N SER A 172 13.96 6.14 -3.48
CA SER A 172 13.69 6.47 -2.07
C SER A 172 13.80 7.96 -1.73
N ASN A 173 13.96 8.82 -2.74
CA ASN A 173 14.04 10.26 -2.55
C ASN A 173 12.65 10.79 -2.17
N SER A 174 12.54 11.39 -0.99
CA SER A 174 11.32 12.04 -0.55
C SER A 174 10.99 13.23 -1.47
N GLU A 175 9.71 13.48 -1.74
CA GLU A 175 9.29 14.73 -2.36
C GLU A 175 9.52 15.87 -1.35
N GLU A 176 10.25 16.91 -1.76
CA GLU A 176 10.23 18.18 -1.04
C GLU A 176 8.86 18.79 -1.32
N LEU A 177 7.99 18.80 -0.30
CA LEU A 177 6.68 19.43 -0.37
C LEU A 177 6.89 20.93 -0.63
N THR A 178 7.04 21.31 -1.90
CA THR A 178 7.12 22.71 -2.32
C THR A 178 5.71 23.24 -2.19
N GLY A 179 5.42 23.76 -1.00
CA GLY A 179 4.20 24.49 -0.72
C GLY A 179 4.18 25.75 -1.56
N ASP A 180 3.49 25.71 -2.70
CA ASP A 180 3.09 26.88 -3.45
C ASP A 180 2.21 27.76 -2.54
N THR A 181 2.85 28.69 -1.85
CA THR A 181 2.18 29.85 -1.27
C THR A 181 2.00 30.85 -2.41
N VAL A 182 0.87 30.74 -3.12
CA VAL A 182 0.43 31.82 -4.02
C VAL A 182 -0.15 32.92 -3.14
N ALA A 183 0.51 34.08 -3.18
CA ALA A 183 0.12 35.32 -2.54
C ALA A 183 -1.15 35.93 -3.16
#